data_AF-A0A2I0SX57-F1
#
_entry.id   AF-A0A2I0SX57-F1
#
_cell.length_a   1.000
_cell.length_b   1.000
_cell.length_c   1.000
_cell.angle_alpha   90.00
_cell.angle_beta   90.00
_cell.angle_gamma   90.00
#
_symmetry.space_group_name_H-M   'P 1'
#
loop_
_entity.id
_entity.type
_entity.pdbx_description
1 polymer ?
#
loop_
_entity_poly.entity_id
_entity_poly.type
_entity_poly.pdbx_seq_one_letter_code
_entity_poly.pdbx_strand_id
1 'polypeptide(L)'
;MRSLERHRDVGAYALGVLGEAEAFRFEDHLVECAQCTAFVSEYRPATRQLMLYRRSTPRSVHPFAAPGPRLLDKLLGEVATRNRAGRRRLLFALAASVVLAVGGSAMTLAVGHDSSSGAVVADGPPSSQMARTDAETGVWAQVTTRERLWGSEIEVAVKDAEGPRSCELVAIGKDGSEQSVTSWMEPAHNDAAITMQGGSSMRTDEIRRFEVRTSDGEHLVTLNSP
;
A
#
# COMPACT_ATOMS: atom_id res chain seq x y z
N MET A 1 -37.48 -36.43 11.01
CA MET A 1 -36.55 -36.01 9.95
C MET A 1 -35.41 -37.01 9.87
N ARG A 2 -35.08 -37.48 8.67
CA ARG A 2 -34.02 -38.49 8.44
C ARG A 2 -32.64 -37.84 8.66
N SER A 3 -31.63 -38.60 9.09
CA SER A 3 -30.27 -38.09 9.38
C SER A 3 -29.67 -37.25 8.23
N LEU A 4 -29.93 -37.66 6.98
CA LEU A 4 -29.53 -36.94 5.77
C LEU A 4 -30.16 -35.56 5.59
N GLU A 5 -31.37 -35.33 6.10
CA GLU A 5 -32.02 -34.01 6.05
C GLU A 5 -31.31 -33.04 7.00
N ARG A 6 -30.95 -33.50 8.20
CA ARG A 6 -30.21 -32.67 9.18
C ARG A 6 -28.85 -32.21 8.66
N HIS A 7 -28.10 -33.05 7.96
CA HIS A 7 -26.79 -32.66 7.42
C HIS A 7 -26.88 -31.60 6.31
N ARG A 8 -28.02 -31.46 5.63
CA ARG A 8 -28.23 -30.44 4.60
C ARG A 8 -28.46 -29.04 5.19
N ASP A 9 -28.93 -28.97 6.43
CA ASP A 9 -29.29 -27.71 7.09
C ASP A 9 -28.07 -26.92 7.60
N VAL A 10 -26.87 -27.50 7.56
CA VAL A 10 -25.64 -26.87 8.07
C VAL A 10 -25.32 -25.53 7.40
N GLY A 11 -25.58 -25.40 6.10
CA GLY A 11 -25.39 -24.13 5.38
C GLY A 11 -26.44 -23.08 5.75
N ALA A 12 -27.69 -23.51 5.90
CA ALA A 12 -28.80 -22.65 6.31
C ALA A 12 -28.61 -22.16 7.76
N TYR A 13 -28.14 -23.03 8.65
CA TYR A 13 -27.75 -22.69 10.01
C TYR A 13 -26.60 -21.68 10.02
N ALA A 14 -25.52 -21.93 9.27
CA ALA A 14 -24.37 -21.03 9.20
C ALA A 14 -24.71 -19.64 8.65
N LEU A 15 -25.69 -19.55 7.73
CA LEU A 15 -26.21 -18.29 7.20
C LEU A 15 -27.22 -17.60 8.12
N GLY A 16 -27.67 -18.26 9.20
CA GLY A 16 -28.69 -17.74 10.12
C GLY A 16 -30.06 -17.58 9.47
N VAL A 17 -30.42 -18.44 8.52
CA VAL A 17 -31.71 -18.38 7.80
C VAL A 17 -32.71 -19.44 8.25
N LEU A 18 -32.31 -20.36 9.13
CA LEU A 18 -33.23 -21.30 9.79
C LEU A 18 -34.17 -20.56 10.75
N GLY A 19 -35.41 -21.03 10.85
CA GLY A 19 -36.32 -20.56 11.91
C GLY A 19 -35.84 -21.00 13.30
N GLU A 20 -36.32 -20.34 14.35
CA GLU A 20 -35.89 -20.60 15.74
C GLU A 20 -36.03 -22.08 16.15
N ALA A 21 -37.17 -22.71 15.82
CA ALA A 21 -37.42 -24.11 16.15
C ALA A 21 -36.57 -25.09 15.32
N GLU A 22 -36.07 -24.68 14.15
CA GLU A 22 -35.17 -25.49 13.32
C GLU A 22 -33.72 -25.35 13.78
N ALA A 23 -33.29 -24.12 14.10
CA ALA A 23 -31.99 -23.84 14.68
C ALA A 23 -31.77 -24.61 15.98
N PHE A 24 -32.74 -24.58 16.90
CA PHE A 24 -32.66 -25.32 18.16
C PHE A 24 -32.49 -26.84 17.96
N ARG A 25 -33.24 -27.43 17.01
CA ARG A 25 -33.11 -28.86 16.66
C ARG A 25 -31.78 -29.18 16.00
N PHE A 26 -31.19 -28.23 15.28
CA PHE A 26 -29.90 -28.40 14.65
C PHE A 26 -28.75 -28.26 15.66
N GLU A 27 -28.87 -27.37 16.63
CA GLU A 27 -27.92 -27.21 17.75
C GLU A 27 -27.82 -28.49 18.59
N ASP A 28 -28.94 -29.15 18.89
CA ASP A 28 -28.97 -30.47 19.52
C ASP A 28 -28.17 -31.51 18.72
N HIS A 29 -28.33 -31.51 17.39
CA HIS A 29 -27.57 -32.38 16.51
C HIS A 29 -26.07 -32.05 16.45
N LEU A 30 -25.68 -30.76 16.59
CA LEU A 30 -24.26 -30.36 16.59
C LEU A 30 -23.49 -30.98 17.75
N VAL A 31 -24.15 -31.19 18.90
CA VAL A 31 -23.54 -31.85 20.06
C VAL A 31 -23.12 -33.29 19.74
N GLU A 32 -23.87 -33.98 18.88
CA GLU A 32 -23.65 -35.40 18.57
C GLU A 32 -22.88 -35.63 17.26
N CYS A 33 -22.68 -34.59 16.43
CA CYS A 33 -22.12 -34.73 15.08
C CYS A 33 -20.87 -33.85 14.86
N ALA A 34 -19.69 -34.46 14.98
CA ALA A 34 -18.41 -33.79 14.72
C ALA A 34 -18.28 -33.26 13.28
N GLN A 35 -18.88 -33.95 12.29
CA GLN A 35 -18.84 -33.53 10.89
C GLN A 35 -19.60 -32.21 10.66
N CYS A 36 -20.80 -32.08 11.22
CA CYS A 36 -21.58 -30.84 11.13
C CYS A 36 -20.88 -29.69 11.88
N THR A 37 -20.27 -29.97 13.04
CA THR A 37 -19.45 -28.98 13.76
C THR A 37 -18.28 -28.48 12.93
N ALA A 38 -17.57 -29.38 12.24
CA ALA A 38 -16.48 -29.01 11.33
C ALA A 38 -16.99 -28.11 10.18
N PHE A 39 -18.08 -28.49 9.52
CA PHE A 39 -18.66 -27.69 8.44
C PHE A 39 -19.13 -26.29 8.89
N VAL A 40 -19.74 -26.16 10.07
CA VAL A 40 -20.10 -24.82 10.61
C VAL A 40 -18.85 -23.95 10.78
N SER A 41 -17.74 -24.52 11.26
CA SER A 41 -16.49 -23.79 11.40
C SER A 41 -15.89 -23.37 10.06
N GLU A 42 -15.97 -24.26 9.05
CA GLU A 42 -15.49 -24.04 7.69
C GLU A 42 -16.30 -22.95 6.97
N TYR A 43 -17.62 -22.88 7.17
CA TYR A 43 -18.47 -21.87 6.53
C TYR A 43 -18.39 -20.49 7.18
N ARG A 44 -17.83 -20.34 8.38
CA ARG A 44 -17.79 -19.07 9.12
C ARG A 44 -17.12 -17.92 8.34
N PRO A 45 -15.98 -18.09 7.64
CA PRO A 45 -15.39 -17.02 6.85
C PRO A 45 -16.27 -16.58 5.67
N ALA A 46 -16.84 -17.54 4.93
CA ALA A 46 -17.69 -17.26 3.77
C ALA A 46 -19.00 -16.56 4.18
N THR A 47 -19.65 -17.04 5.24
CA THR A 47 -20.87 -16.44 5.78
C THR A 47 -20.63 -15.01 6.28
N ARG A 48 -19.48 -14.74 6.93
CA ARG A 48 -19.07 -13.37 7.30
C ARG A 48 -18.96 -12.45 6.07
N GLN A 49 -18.32 -12.91 5.00
CA GLN A 49 -18.20 -12.12 3.77
C GLN A 49 -19.56 -11.85 3.12
N LEU A 50 -20.44 -12.85 3.07
CA LEU A 50 -21.80 -12.69 2.54
C LEU A 50 -22.64 -11.71 3.39
N MET A 51 -22.48 -11.73 4.71
CA MET A 51 -23.13 -10.76 5.60
C MET A 51 -22.62 -9.34 5.40
N LEU A 52 -21.30 -9.17 5.20
CA LEU A 52 -20.72 -7.87 4.87
C LEU A 52 -21.25 -7.35 3.53
N TYR A 53 -21.26 -8.19 2.48
CA TYR A 53 -21.80 -7.86 1.17
C TYR A 53 -23.28 -7.44 1.25
N ARG A 54 -24.10 -8.20 2.00
CA ARG A 54 -25.52 -7.86 2.22
C ARG A 54 -25.71 -6.52 2.92
N ARG A 55 -24.81 -6.14 3.84
CA ARG A 55 -24.88 -4.86 4.57
C ARG A 55 -24.45 -3.69 3.71
N SER A 56 -23.47 -3.88 2.81
CA SER A 56 -22.96 -2.82 1.94
C SER A 56 -23.74 -2.65 0.64
N THR A 57 -24.54 -3.64 0.24
CA THR A 57 -25.23 -3.66 -1.05
C THR A 57 -26.74 -3.42 -0.89
N PRO A 58 -27.31 -2.37 -1.51
CA PRO A 58 -28.76 -2.16 -1.52
C PRO A 58 -29.49 -3.36 -2.16
N ARG A 59 -30.68 -3.69 -1.62
CA ARG A 59 -31.53 -4.80 -2.13
C ARG A 59 -31.92 -4.68 -3.61
N SER A 60 -31.79 -3.49 -4.20
CA SER A 60 -32.08 -3.23 -5.61
C SER A 60 -30.94 -3.65 -6.56
N VAL A 61 -29.76 -4.00 -6.04
CA VAL A 61 -28.62 -4.42 -6.86
C VAL A 61 -28.68 -5.94 -7.03
N HIS A 62 -28.74 -6.39 -8.28
CA HIS A 62 -28.70 -7.81 -8.60
C HIS A 62 -27.32 -8.40 -8.21
N PRO A 63 -27.23 -9.62 -7.65
CA PRO A 63 -25.95 -10.23 -7.26
C PRO A 63 -24.94 -10.36 -8.40
N PHE A 64 -25.44 -10.43 -9.63
CA PHE A 64 -24.65 -10.46 -10.88
C PHE A 64 -24.77 -9.17 -11.69
N ALA A 65 -25.08 -8.04 -11.04
CA ALA A 65 -25.14 -6.76 -11.73
C ALA A 65 -23.75 -6.41 -12.27
N ALA A 66 -23.64 -6.33 -13.59
CA ALA A 66 -22.45 -5.79 -14.22
C ALA A 66 -22.31 -4.30 -13.86
N PRO A 67 -21.08 -3.78 -13.69
CA PRO A 67 -20.85 -2.35 -13.57
C PRO A 67 -21.54 -1.62 -14.73
N GLY A 68 -22.38 -0.63 -14.41
CA GLY A 68 -23.04 0.15 -15.45
C GLY A 68 -22.02 0.91 -16.31
N PRO A 69 -22.27 1.10 -17.62
CA PRO A 69 -21.32 1.77 -18.53
C PRO A 69 -20.93 3.16 -18.04
N ARG A 70 -21.85 3.86 -17.34
CA ARG A 70 -21.60 5.17 -16.73
C ARG A 70 -20.50 5.18 -15.68
N LEU A 71 -20.27 4.07 -14.96
CA LEU A 71 -19.18 3.99 -13.98
C LEU A 71 -17.83 3.89 -14.69
N LEU A 72 -17.77 3.08 -15.74
CA LEU A 72 -16.58 2.97 -16.59
C LEU A 72 -16.27 4.32 -17.25
N ASP A 73 -17.27 4.99 -17.84
CA ASP A 73 -17.11 6.30 -18.47
C ASP A 73 -16.61 7.36 -17.47
N LYS A 74 -17.12 7.34 -16.22
CA LYS A 74 -16.65 8.23 -15.16
C LYS A 74 -15.19 7.97 -14.79
N LEU A 75 -14.80 6.70 -14.62
CA LEU A 75 -13.43 6.32 -14.27
C LEU A 75 -12.45 6.68 -15.40
N LEU A 76 -12.81 6.38 -16.65
CA LEU A 76 -12.02 6.77 -17.82
C LEU A 76 -11.95 8.29 -17.97
N GLY A 77 -13.04 8.99 -17.70
CA GLY A 77 -13.08 10.45 -17.65
C GLY A 77 -12.12 11.02 -16.61
N GLU A 78 -12.15 10.49 -15.38
CA GLU A 78 -11.29 10.93 -14.29
C GLU A 78 -9.80 10.72 -14.63
N VAL A 79 -9.43 9.54 -15.14
CA VAL A 79 -8.07 9.25 -15.61
C VAL A 79 -7.66 10.20 -16.75
N ALA A 80 -8.56 10.46 -17.70
CA ALA A 80 -8.29 11.37 -18.81
C ALA A 80 -8.07 12.81 -18.32
N THR A 81 -8.80 13.28 -17.31
CA THR A 81 -8.59 14.62 -16.73
C THR A 81 -7.24 14.72 -16.02
N ARG A 82 -6.85 13.69 -15.26
CA ARG A 82 -5.57 13.62 -14.57
C ARG A 82 -4.40 13.63 -15.55
N ASN A 83 -4.49 12.83 -16.62
CA ASN A 83 -3.49 12.80 -17.69
C ASN A 83 -3.39 14.13 -18.44
N ARG A 84 -4.52 14.82 -18.67
CA ARG A 84 -4.53 16.13 -19.34
C ARG A 84 -3.84 17.20 -18.48
N ALA A 85 -4.01 17.17 -17.16
CA ALA A 85 -3.30 18.06 -16.24
C ALA A 85 -1.78 17.80 -16.25
N GLY A 86 -1.36 16.53 -16.21
CA GLY A 86 0.04 16.13 -16.34
C GLY A 86 0.65 16.59 -17.67
N ARG A 87 -0.04 16.36 -18.79
CA ARG A 87 0.44 16.78 -20.13
C ARG A 87 0.60 18.29 -20.25
N ARG A 88 -0.29 19.08 -19.63
CA ARG A 88 -0.15 20.55 -19.59
C ARG A 88 1.09 20.97 -18.79
N ARG A 89 1.32 20.37 -17.62
CA ARG A 89 2.53 20.64 -16.81
C ARG A 89 3.81 20.29 -17.57
N LEU A 90 3.82 19.17 -18.29
CA LEU A 90 4.93 18.75 -19.15
C LEU A 90 5.20 19.74 -20.29
N LEU A 91 4.15 20.25 -20.95
CA LEU A 91 4.28 21.29 -21.97
C LEU A 91 4.84 22.60 -21.41
N PHE A 92 4.42 23.00 -20.20
CA PHE A 92 4.99 24.17 -19.53
C PHE A 92 6.46 23.96 -19.13
N ALA A 93 6.83 22.76 -18.66
CA ALA A 93 8.22 22.42 -18.36
C ALA A 93 9.11 22.44 -19.62
N LEU A 94 8.61 21.93 -20.75
CA LEU A 94 9.29 22.02 -22.05
C LEU A 94 9.42 23.47 -22.55
N ALA A 95 8.40 24.30 -22.36
CA ALA A 95 8.50 25.73 -22.69
C ALA A 95 9.55 26.44 -21.83
N ALA A 96 9.59 26.14 -20.53
CA ALA A 96 10.57 26.71 -19.60
C ALA A 96 12.01 26.26 -19.93
N SER A 97 12.23 25.00 -20.34
CA SER A 97 13.56 24.52 -20.71
C SER A 97 14.11 25.20 -21.97
N VAL A 98 13.25 25.52 -22.95
CA VAL A 98 13.64 26.31 -24.13
C VAL A 98 14.09 27.72 -23.74
N VAL A 99 13.40 28.38 -22.80
CA VAL A 99 13.80 29.72 -22.32
C VAL A 99 15.14 29.68 -21.58
N LEU A 100 15.35 28.69 -20.70
CA LEU A 100 16.60 28.52 -19.97
C LEU A 100 17.79 28.21 -20.89
N ALA A 101 17.57 27.40 -21.94
CA ALA A 101 18.61 27.08 -22.92
C ALA A 101 19.04 28.30 -23.76
N VAL A 102 18.14 29.26 -24.00
CA VAL A 102 18.45 30.48 -24.76
C VAL A 102 19.03 31.60 -23.86
N GLY A 103 18.73 31.59 -22.55
CA GLY A 103 19.19 32.63 -21.60
C GLY A 103 20.40 32.27 -20.73
N GLY A 104 20.80 31.01 -20.62
CA GLY A 104 21.72 30.51 -19.59
C GLY A 104 23.17 30.29 -20.00
N SER A 105 23.76 31.12 -20.86
CA SER A 105 25.17 30.99 -21.31
C SER A 105 26.17 31.82 -20.50
N ALA A 106 25.84 32.22 -19.26
CA ALA A 106 26.77 32.97 -18.41
C ALA A 106 26.59 32.61 -16.93
N MET A 107 27.25 31.53 -16.47
CA MET A 107 27.87 31.38 -15.13
C MET A 107 28.24 29.91 -14.89
N THR A 108 29.50 29.57 -15.17
CA THR A 108 30.12 28.34 -14.66
C THR A 108 31.42 28.71 -13.98
N LEU A 109 31.45 28.84 -12.64
CA LEU A 109 32.66 28.67 -11.84
C LEU A 109 32.35 28.22 -10.40
N ALA A 110 32.89 27.05 -10.06
CA ALA A 110 33.51 26.61 -8.80
C ALA A 110 32.71 26.68 -7.47
N VAL A 111 32.54 25.51 -6.82
CA VAL A 111 33.13 25.16 -5.50
C VAL A 111 33.12 23.64 -5.36
N GLY A 112 34.27 23.05 -5.00
CA GLY A 112 34.36 21.68 -4.49
C GLY A 112 34.67 21.67 -2.99
N HIS A 113 34.25 20.61 -2.29
CA HIS A 113 35.01 20.05 -1.16
C HIS A 113 34.62 18.59 -0.91
N ASP A 114 35.64 17.81 -0.60
CA ASP A 114 35.67 16.36 -0.49
C ASP A 114 34.94 15.81 0.74
N SER A 115 34.44 14.57 0.61
CA SER A 115 34.40 13.59 1.70
C SER A 115 34.39 12.20 1.08
N SER A 116 35.53 11.52 1.18
CA SER A 116 35.74 10.15 0.77
C SER A 116 35.27 9.18 1.86
N SER A 117 34.49 8.18 1.46
CA SER A 117 34.37 6.90 2.17
C SER A 117 34.08 5.83 1.13
N GLY A 118 34.95 4.82 1.09
CA GLY A 118 35.09 3.89 -0.02
C GLY A 118 33.81 3.15 -0.36
N ALA A 119 33.43 3.22 -1.63
CA ALA A 119 32.45 2.32 -2.24
C ALA A 119 33.16 1.50 -3.32
N VAL A 120 33.18 0.19 -3.11
CA VAL A 120 33.40 -0.81 -4.15
C VAL A 120 32.52 -0.48 -5.36
N VAL A 121 33.14 -0.38 -6.53
CA VAL A 121 32.43 -0.11 -7.79
C VAL A 121 31.60 -1.35 -8.12
N ALA A 122 30.32 -1.32 -7.73
CA ALA A 122 29.33 -2.28 -8.21
C ALA A 122 28.84 -1.79 -9.58
N ASP A 123 29.15 -2.56 -10.62
CA ASP A 123 28.62 -2.40 -11.97
C ASP A 123 27.10 -2.68 -11.94
N GLY A 124 26.32 -1.64 -11.69
CA GLY A 124 24.87 -1.68 -11.57
C GLY A 124 24.25 -0.36 -11.99
N PRO A 125 22.93 -0.33 -12.28
CA PRO A 125 22.22 0.90 -12.63
C PRO A 125 22.41 1.96 -11.53
N PRO A 126 22.41 3.27 -11.89
CA PRO A 126 22.64 4.35 -10.94
C PRO A 126 21.71 4.22 -9.74
N SER A 127 22.29 4.29 -8.54
CA SER A 127 21.55 4.24 -7.28
C SER A 127 21.71 5.56 -6.53
N SER A 128 20.64 6.01 -5.88
CA SER A 128 20.64 7.19 -5.01
C SER A 128 20.40 6.73 -3.58
N GLN A 129 21.19 7.23 -2.64
CA GLN A 129 21.07 6.88 -1.23
C GLN A 129 20.92 8.14 -0.38
N MET A 130 20.00 8.09 0.57
CA MET A 130 19.75 9.17 1.53
C MET A 130 19.48 8.59 2.91
N ALA A 131 19.98 9.24 3.96
CA ALA A 131 19.76 8.84 5.34
C ALA A 131 19.43 10.05 6.21
N ARG A 132 18.61 9.83 7.25
CA ARG A 132 18.21 10.86 8.21
C ARG A 132 17.75 10.25 9.52
N THR A 133 18.06 10.94 10.61
CA THR A 133 17.41 10.74 11.91
C THR A 133 16.43 11.88 12.15
N ASP A 134 15.22 11.56 12.57
CA ASP A 134 14.27 12.56 13.06
C ASP A 134 14.60 12.95 14.51
N ALA A 135 14.61 14.24 14.80
CA ALA A 135 15.02 14.75 16.11
C ALA A 135 13.92 14.65 17.17
N GLU A 136 12.65 14.57 16.75
CA GLU A 136 11.50 14.49 17.65
C GLU A 136 11.21 13.04 18.03
N THR A 137 11.19 12.15 17.04
CA THR A 137 10.90 10.72 17.26
C THR A 137 12.14 9.87 17.54
N GLY A 138 13.33 10.38 17.23
CA GLY A 138 14.59 9.62 17.33
C GLY A 138 14.75 8.51 16.29
N VAL A 139 13.78 8.32 15.40
CA VAL A 139 13.79 7.28 14.36
C VAL A 139 14.83 7.62 13.30
N TRP A 140 15.72 6.66 13.01
CA TRP A 140 16.66 6.74 11.89
C TRP A 140 16.15 5.92 10.72
N ALA A 141 16.27 6.47 9.52
CA ALA A 141 15.99 5.77 8.29
C ALA A 141 17.05 6.07 7.21
N GLN A 142 17.27 5.10 6.34
CA GLN A 142 18.04 5.22 5.12
C GLN A 142 17.25 4.61 3.97
N VAL A 143 17.16 5.33 2.86
CA VAL A 143 16.51 4.88 1.63
C VAL A 143 17.55 4.82 0.52
N THR A 144 17.61 3.70 -0.18
CA THR A 144 18.39 3.51 -1.40
C THR A 144 17.42 3.23 -2.55
N THR A 145 17.46 4.05 -3.61
CA THR A 145 16.64 3.88 -4.80
C THR A 145 17.49 3.43 -5.98
N ARG A 146 16.92 2.59 -6.84
CA ARG A 146 17.51 2.20 -8.13
C ARG A 146 16.46 2.34 -9.21
N GLU A 147 16.84 2.98 -10.31
CA GLU A 147 15.97 3.18 -11.45
C GLU A 147 15.70 1.84 -12.17
N ARG A 148 14.44 1.57 -12.52
CA ARG A 148 13.98 0.38 -13.25
C ARG A 148 13.04 0.79 -14.38
N LEU A 149 12.84 -0.11 -15.35
CA LEU A 149 11.91 0.14 -16.46
C LEU A 149 10.47 0.38 -16.01
N TRP A 150 10.10 -0.16 -14.84
CA TRP A 150 8.76 -0.06 -14.26
C TRP A 150 8.63 1.06 -13.20
N GLY A 151 9.67 1.86 -12.96
CA GLY A 151 9.70 2.90 -11.93
C GLY A 151 10.97 2.80 -11.08
N SER A 152 10.83 2.65 -9.77
CA SER A 152 11.96 2.64 -8.83
C SER A 152 11.92 1.44 -7.89
N GLU A 153 13.01 0.69 -7.85
CA GLU A 153 13.28 -0.27 -6.77
C GLU A 153 13.81 0.49 -5.56
N ILE A 154 13.26 0.22 -4.39
CA ILE A 154 13.51 0.99 -3.18
C ILE A 154 13.86 0.01 -2.06
N GLU A 155 15.02 0.21 -1.46
CA GLU A 155 15.44 -0.45 -0.23
C GLU A 155 15.41 0.57 0.90
N VAL A 156 14.86 0.18 2.05
CA VAL A 156 14.79 1.04 3.23
C VAL A 156 15.34 0.29 4.44
N ALA A 157 16.25 0.93 5.16
CA ALA A 157 16.71 0.50 6.46
C ALA A 157 16.16 1.45 7.53
N VAL A 158 15.52 0.93 8.57
CA VAL A 158 14.95 1.73 9.66
C VAL A 158 15.45 1.23 10.99
N LYS A 159 15.76 2.15 11.90
CA LYS A 159 16.05 1.88 13.30
C LYS A 159 15.10 2.70 14.15
N ASP A 160 14.27 2.02 14.93
CA ASP A 160 13.28 2.61 15.83
C ASP A 160 13.31 1.88 17.18
N ALA A 161 13.74 2.60 18.23
CA ALA A 161 13.89 2.05 19.58
C ALA A 161 12.55 1.96 20.34
N GLU A 162 11.51 2.63 19.85
CA GLU A 162 10.21 2.73 20.52
C GLU A 162 9.16 1.74 19.95
N GLY A 163 9.61 0.71 19.24
CA GLY A 163 8.78 -0.44 18.91
C GLY A 163 8.17 -1.10 20.18
N PRO A 164 7.12 -1.92 20.04
CA PRO A 164 6.62 -2.48 18.79
C PRO A 164 5.51 -1.65 18.14
N ARG A 165 5.65 -1.35 16.85
CA ARG A 165 4.64 -0.61 16.07
C ARG A 165 4.68 -0.99 14.59
N SER A 166 3.52 -1.02 13.94
CA SER A 166 3.44 -1.36 12.52
C SER A 166 3.69 -0.09 11.71
N CYS A 167 4.61 -0.19 10.74
CA CYS A 167 5.13 0.93 9.99
C CYS A 167 5.02 0.69 8.49
N GLU A 168 5.01 1.78 7.73
CA GLU A 168 5.11 1.78 6.28
C GLU A 168 6.04 2.88 5.78
N LEU A 169 6.62 2.63 4.60
CA LEU A 169 7.34 3.63 3.82
C LEU A 169 6.42 4.13 2.71
N VAL A 170 6.22 5.44 2.65
CA VAL A 170 5.42 6.12 1.63
C VAL A 170 6.33 6.98 0.76
N ALA A 171 6.29 6.77 -0.55
CA ALA A 171 6.91 7.64 -1.53
C ALA A 171 5.95 8.77 -1.92
N ILE A 172 6.42 10.01 -1.88
CA ILE A 172 5.61 11.17 -2.22
C ILE A 172 6.19 11.86 -3.45
N GLY A 173 5.41 11.87 -4.53
CA GLY A 173 5.78 12.45 -5.81
C GLY A 173 5.90 13.97 -5.77
N LYS A 174 6.67 14.53 -6.71
CA LYS A 174 6.74 15.98 -6.97
C LYS A 174 5.39 16.57 -7.39
N ASP A 175 4.47 15.74 -7.87
CA ASP A 175 3.09 16.10 -8.20
C ASP A 175 2.10 16.03 -7.02
N GLY A 176 2.56 15.58 -5.85
CA GLY A 176 1.77 15.40 -4.62
C GLY A 176 1.07 14.05 -4.49
N SER A 177 1.26 13.12 -5.43
CA SER A 177 0.76 11.75 -5.27
C SER A 177 1.53 10.99 -4.18
N GLU A 178 0.83 10.11 -3.46
CA GLU A 178 1.42 9.24 -2.45
C GLU A 178 1.30 7.77 -2.89
N GLN A 179 2.35 6.98 -2.67
CA GLN A 179 2.35 5.55 -2.92
C GLN A 179 3.06 4.81 -1.78
N SER A 180 2.37 3.89 -1.12
CA SER A 180 3.01 2.96 -0.16
C SER A 180 3.96 2.02 -0.90
N VAL A 181 5.20 1.93 -0.42
CA VAL A 181 6.30 1.18 -1.03
C VAL A 181 6.44 -0.20 -0.39
N THR A 182 6.43 -0.24 0.94
CA THR A 182 6.53 -1.46 1.76
C THR A 182 6.02 -1.19 3.17
N SER A 183 5.68 -2.25 3.90
CA SER A 183 5.21 -2.18 5.29
C SER A 183 5.84 -3.30 6.13
N TRP A 184 6.02 -3.05 7.42
CA TRP A 184 6.67 -3.99 8.35
C TRP A 184 6.15 -3.82 9.78
N MET A 185 6.59 -4.74 10.64
CA MET A 185 6.39 -4.69 12.08
C MET A 185 7.75 -4.39 12.72
N GLU A 186 7.88 -3.25 13.38
CA GLU A 186 9.06 -2.99 14.21
C GLU A 186 8.94 -3.81 15.50
N PRO A 187 9.90 -4.69 15.83
CA PRO A 187 9.93 -5.42 17.08
C PRO A 187 10.27 -4.52 18.28
N ALA A 188 9.91 -4.96 19.47
CA ALA A 188 10.27 -4.27 20.71
C ALA A 188 11.78 -4.34 20.97
N HIS A 189 12.35 -3.24 21.49
CA HIS A 189 13.74 -3.17 21.98
C HIS A 189 14.81 -3.62 20.97
N ASN A 190 14.63 -3.23 19.70
CA ASN A 190 15.58 -3.56 18.64
C ASN A 190 16.49 -2.37 18.31
N ASP A 191 17.77 -2.51 18.66
CA ASP A 191 18.80 -1.51 18.34
C ASP A 191 19.43 -1.68 16.95
N ALA A 192 19.09 -2.76 16.23
CA ALA A 192 19.58 -3.01 14.89
C ALA A 192 18.62 -2.43 13.83
N ALA A 193 19.17 -1.92 12.73
CA ALA A 193 18.33 -1.49 11.62
C ALA A 193 17.68 -2.69 10.93
N ILE A 194 16.39 -2.60 10.62
CA ILE A 194 15.66 -3.56 9.81
C ILE A 194 15.65 -3.07 8.36
N THR A 195 16.06 -3.94 7.45
CA THR A 195 16.08 -3.63 6.02
C THR A 195 14.92 -4.32 5.30
N MET A 196 14.18 -3.54 4.53
CA MET A 196 13.08 -3.97 3.68
C MET A 196 13.31 -3.51 2.24
N GLN A 197 12.72 -4.23 1.29
CA GLN A 197 12.70 -3.84 -0.12
C GLN A 197 11.25 -3.70 -0.61
N GLY A 198 11.04 -2.80 -1.55
CA GLY A 198 9.76 -2.53 -2.19
C GLY A 198 9.95 -1.82 -3.53
N GLY A 199 8.83 -1.38 -4.12
CA GLY A 199 8.85 -0.72 -5.42
C GLY A 199 7.85 0.42 -5.52
N SER A 200 8.18 1.42 -6.34
CA SER A 200 7.28 2.50 -6.73
C SER A 200 7.11 2.53 -8.25
N SER A 201 5.92 2.92 -8.71
CA SER A 201 5.69 3.21 -10.13
C SER A 201 6.30 4.56 -10.55
N MET A 202 6.64 5.40 -9.57
CA MET A 202 7.37 6.66 -9.77
C MET A 202 8.83 6.38 -10.08
N ARG A 203 9.41 7.18 -10.97
CA ARG A 203 10.86 7.23 -11.21
C ARG A 203 11.58 7.94 -10.05
N THR A 204 12.88 7.69 -9.87
CA THR A 204 13.63 8.25 -8.73
C THR A 204 13.59 9.78 -8.74
N ASP A 205 13.66 10.37 -9.93
CA ASP A 205 13.62 11.82 -10.16
C ASP A 205 12.20 12.42 -10.05
N GLU A 206 11.15 11.60 -10.00
CA GLU A 206 9.77 12.03 -9.78
C GLU A 206 9.40 12.06 -8.29
N ILE A 207 10.16 11.38 -7.44
CA ILE A 207 9.94 11.34 -5.99
C ILE A 207 10.51 12.61 -5.37
N ARG A 208 9.68 13.32 -4.59
CA ARG A 208 10.08 14.51 -3.82
C ARG A 208 10.69 14.12 -2.48
N ARG A 209 10.06 13.17 -1.78
CA ARG A 209 10.48 12.72 -0.45
C ARG A 209 9.88 11.36 -0.13
N PHE A 210 10.47 10.70 0.84
CA PHE A 210 9.94 9.52 1.49
C PHE A 210 9.51 9.87 2.91
N GLU A 211 8.46 9.23 3.38
CA GLU A 211 8.00 9.32 4.76
C GLU A 211 7.89 7.91 5.34
N VAL A 212 8.46 7.70 6.51
CA VAL A 212 8.14 6.54 7.34
C VAL A 212 7.00 6.96 8.26
N ARG A 213 5.92 6.20 8.25
CA ARG A 213 4.74 6.43 9.07
C ARG A 213 4.36 5.16 9.80
N THR A 214 3.65 5.27 10.92
CA THR A 214 2.91 4.12 11.46
C THR A 214 1.73 3.81 10.54
N SER A 215 1.22 2.58 10.59
CA SER A 215 0.04 2.19 9.81
C SER A 215 -1.26 2.91 10.22
N ASP A 216 -1.27 3.57 11.39
CA ASP A 216 -2.33 4.48 11.83
C ASP A 216 -2.13 5.93 11.35
N GLY A 217 -1.04 6.21 10.64
CA GLY A 217 -0.77 7.50 9.97
C GLY A 217 0.09 8.48 10.77
N GLU A 218 0.65 8.08 11.91
CA GLU A 218 1.60 8.91 12.66
C GLU A 218 2.92 9.00 11.88
N HIS A 219 3.44 10.22 11.74
CA HIS A 219 4.68 10.46 11.00
C HIS A 219 5.90 10.24 11.89
N LEU A 220 6.89 9.47 11.41
CA LEU A 220 8.09 9.13 12.17
C LEU A 220 9.35 9.83 11.64
N VAL A 221 9.58 9.81 10.33
CA VAL A 221 10.75 10.48 9.71
C VAL A 221 10.49 10.82 8.25
N THR A 222 11.01 11.96 7.78
CA THR A 222 10.94 12.40 6.38
C THR A 222 12.32 12.46 5.74
N LEU A 223 12.55 11.76 4.63
CA LEU A 223 13.78 11.84 3.84
C LEU A 223 13.50 12.58 2.53
N ASN A 224 14.12 13.74 2.33
CA ASN A 224 13.98 14.47 1.07
C ASN A 224 14.84 13.82 -0.02
N SER A 225 14.22 13.58 -1.18
CA SER A 225 14.97 13.16 -2.37
C SER A 225 15.79 14.34 -2.89
N PRO A 226 17.03 14.13 -3.36
CA PRO A 226 17.86 15.18 -3.93
C PRO A 226 17.26 15.84 -5.19
#